data_AF-A0A938UU32-F1
#
_entry.id   AF-A0A938UU32-F1
#
_cell.length_a   1.000
_cell.length_b   1.000
_cell.length_c   1.000
_cell.angle_alpha   90.00
_cell.angle_beta   90.00
_cell.angle_gamma   90.00
#
_symmetry.space_group_name_H-M   'P 1'
#
loop_
_entity.id
_entity.type
_entity.pdbx_description
1 polymer ?
#
loop_
_entity_poly.entity_id
_entity_poly.type
_entity_poly.pdbx_seq_one_letter_code
_entity_poly.pdbx_strand_id
1 'polypeptide(L)'
;MCAQLKAAFGPSYRWNHAYDREPWRLGGNSGTTVCADVDNDGWFDLLTNEIKHSDVGSSSDESELLFNLGDPLVRLFRMGNTATGLLRDHPTAYWDQGDITSAIYDFDNDGWLDIHIAASDYPGNRALLWRQTAQRKFEAVAPADFFERYRAAGVVAADFDHDGDIDVVTGHTRMRCEGAMGADCQADNQIHLHLNQLGGHSVAVRLQGGAGSNRAAVGARVAASAGGIHQMSYVDGGHGQGNTQRDPTLHFGLGDNCNAELTVTWPDAKHTVEKFAVAAGKRYRLAQGGKPIEE
;
A
#
# COMPACT_ATOMS: atom_id res chain seq x y z
N MET A 1 -26.30 -41.14 -7.28
CA MET A 1 -24.90 -40.76 -6.97
C MET A 1 -24.64 -39.24 -7.04
N CYS A 2 -25.23 -38.46 -7.96
CA CYS A 2 -25.08 -36.98 -7.96
C CYS A 2 -25.84 -36.21 -6.86
N ALA A 3 -26.91 -36.77 -6.27
CA ALA A 3 -27.67 -36.09 -5.21
C ALA A 3 -26.96 -36.11 -3.83
N GLN A 4 -26.09 -37.10 -3.58
CA GLN A 4 -25.34 -37.23 -2.33
C GLN A 4 -24.09 -36.35 -2.29
N LEU A 5 -23.56 -35.93 -3.44
CA LEU A 5 -22.46 -34.96 -3.51
C LEU A 5 -22.92 -33.52 -3.19
N LYS A 6 -24.20 -33.18 -3.41
CA LYS A 6 -24.77 -31.88 -2.98
C LYS A 6 -24.97 -31.79 -1.45
N ALA A 7 -25.12 -32.92 -0.77
CA ALA A 7 -25.32 -32.98 0.69
C ALA A 7 -24.01 -33.02 1.49
N ALA A 8 -22.87 -33.32 0.85
CA ALA A 8 -21.56 -33.36 1.50
C ALA A 8 -20.92 -31.97 1.70
N PHE A 9 -21.47 -30.93 1.06
CA PHE A 9 -21.04 -29.54 1.24
C PHE A 9 -22.15 -28.73 1.88
N GLY A 10 -22.35 -28.92 3.19
CA GLY A 10 -23.30 -28.11 3.97
C GLY A 10 -22.92 -26.62 4.02
N PRO A 11 -23.83 -25.73 4.46
CA PRO A 11 -23.60 -24.29 4.60
C PRO A 11 -22.45 -23.93 5.56
N SER A 12 -21.96 -24.89 6.34
CA SER A 12 -20.78 -24.74 7.21
C SER A 12 -19.44 -24.65 6.45
N TYR A 13 -19.40 -24.95 5.15
CA TYR A 13 -18.21 -24.81 4.30
C TYR A 13 -18.28 -23.64 3.30
N ARG A 14 -19.35 -22.86 3.32
CA ARG A 14 -19.47 -21.64 2.50
C ARG A 14 -19.31 -20.44 3.42
N TRP A 15 -18.47 -19.48 2.99
CA TRP A 15 -18.31 -18.21 3.68
C TRP A 15 -19.68 -17.57 3.92
N ASN A 16 -19.96 -17.20 5.17
CA ASN A 16 -21.22 -16.61 5.60
C ASN A 16 -21.02 -15.17 6.00
N HIS A 17 -21.47 -14.27 5.15
CA HIS A 17 -21.35 -12.83 5.32
C HIS A 17 -21.85 -12.25 6.66
N ALA A 18 -22.82 -12.89 7.31
CA ALA A 18 -23.39 -12.41 8.57
C ALA A 18 -22.52 -12.75 9.79
N TYR A 19 -21.62 -13.73 9.67
CA TYR A 19 -20.78 -14.23 10.77
C TYR A 19 -19.29 -14.24 10.43
N ASP A 20 -18.92 -14.12 9.15
CA ASP A 20 -17.57 -14.30 8.63
C ASP A 20 -16.98 -12.96 8.14
N ARG A 21 -17.62 -11.84 8.48
CA ARG A 21 -17.10 -10.46 8.26
C ARG A 21 -16.22 -9.95 9.39
N GLU A 22 -15.88 -10.82 10.31
CA GLU A 22 -15.01 -10.45 11.40
C GLU A 22 -13.66 -9.99 10.84
N PRO A 23 -13.07 -8.91 11.36
CA PRO A 23 -11.80 -8.36 10.85
C PRO A 23 -10.64 -9.36 10.78
N TRP A 24 -10.71 -10.45 11.56
CA TRP A 24 -9.74 -11.54 11.58
C TRP A 24 -10.05 -12.72 10.63
N ARG A 25 -11.12 -12.66 9.84
CA ARG A 25 -11.53 -13.71 8.89
C ARG A 25 -11.81 -13.10 7.53
N LEU A 26 -10.78 -13.02 6.69
CA LEU A 26 -10.89 -12.57 5.31
C LEU A 26 -11.54 -13.65 4.45
N GLY A 27 -12.60 -13.29 3.74
CA GLY A 27 -13.43 -14.18 2.92
C GLY A 27 -13.13 -14.18 1.43
N GLY A 28 -12.10 -13.46 1.00
CA GLY A 28 -11.85 -13.20 -0.41
C GLY A 28 -10.70 -14.01 -1.01
N ASN A 29 -10.43 -13.71 -2.29
CA ASN A 29 -9.28 -14.20 -3.02
C ASN A 29 -8.16 -13.14 -2.94
N SER A 30 -7.42 -13.18 -1.82
CA SER A 30 -6.46 -12.15 -1.46
C SER A 30 -5.19 -12.22 -2.32
N GLY A 31 -4.80 -11.10 -2.92
CA GLY A 31 -3.55 -10.96 -3.67
C GLY A 31 -2.42 -10.44 -2.80
N THR A 32 -2.49 -9.15 -2.43
CA THR A 32 -1.46 -8.45 -1.66
C THR A 32 -2.06 -7.85 -0.40
N THR A 33 -1.38 -8.00 0.73
CA THR A 33 -1.66 -7.21 1.94
C THR A 33 -0.47 -6.31 2.22
N VAL A 34 -0.72 -5.01 2.34
CA VAL A 34 0.28 -3.99 2.68
C VAL A 34 0.04 -3.52 4.11
N CYS A 35 1.12 -3.32 4.85
CA CYS A 35 1.13 -2.82 6.22
C CYS A 35 1.72 -1.39 6.22
N ALA A 36 1.00 -0.42 6.78
CA ALA A 36 1.42 0.99 6.83
C ALA A 36 0.63 1.76 7.92
N ASP A 37 1.21 2.81 8.51
CA ASP A 37 0.54 3.67 9.50
C ASP A 37 -0.22 4.74 8.72
N VAL A 38 -1.39 4.38 8.20
CA VAL A 38 -2.06 5.17 7.15
C VAL A 38 -2.70 6.42 7.75
N ASP A 39 -3.13 6.34 9.00
CA ASP A 39 -3.79 7.44 9.70
C ASP A 39 -2.91 8.17 10.73
N ASN A 40 -1.60 7.89 10.72
CA ASN A 40 -0.58 8.52 11.56
C ASN A 40 -0.88 8.41 13.06
N ASP A 41 -1.47 7.30 13.50
CA ASP A 41 -1.78 7.04 14.91
C ASP A 41 -0.66 6.23 15.63
N GLY A 42 0.37 5.84 14.89
CA GLY A 42 1.53 5.10 15.39
C GLY A 42 1.34 3.57 15.34
N TRP A 43 0.19 3.08 14.88
CA TRP A 43 -0.09 1.67 14.68
C TRP A 43 -0.24 1.37 13.20
N PHE A 44 0.41 0.29 12.75
CA PHE A 44 0.28 -0.10 11.37
C PHE A 44 -1.09 -0.73 11.08
N ASP A 45 -1.76 -0.17 10.09
CA ASP A 45 -2.98 -0.61 9.43
C ASP A 45 -2.67 -1.60 8.31
N LEU A 46 -3.72 -2.24 7.80
CA LEU A 46 -3.61 -3.18 6.68
C LEU A 46 -4.51 -2.76 5.51
N LEU A 47 -3.93 -2.62 4.32
CA LEU A 47 -4.70 -2.65 3.07
C LEU A 47 -4.63 -4.08 2.53
N THR A 48 -5.77 -4.73 2.39
CA THR A 48 -5.84 -6.04 1.74
C THR A 48 -6.46 -5.89 0.36
N ASN A 49 -5.77 -6.40 -0.66
CA ASN A 49 -6.23 -6.46 -2.04
C ASN A 49 -6.95 -7.78 -2.30
N GLU A 50 -8.15 -7.72 -2.88
CA GLU A 50 -9.02 -8.86 -3.13
C GLU A 50 -9.47 -8.91 -4.60
N ILE A 51 -9.53 -10.14 -5.13
CA ILE A 51 -10.40 -10.41 -6.28
C ILE A 51 -11.81 -10.70 -5.77
N LYS A 52 -12.80 -10.01 -6.33
CA LYS A 52 -14.22 -10.26 -6.10
C LYS A 52 -14.99 -10.33 -7.41
N HIS A 53 -15.66 -11.45 -7.63
CA HIS A 53 -16.52 -11.60 -8.80
C HIS A 53 -17.91 -10.99 -8.56
N SER A 54 -18.50 -10.45 -9.62
CA SER A 54 -19.86 -9.88 -9.56
C SER A 54 -20.94 -10.90 -9.15
N ASP A 55 -20.76 -12.18 -9.50
CA ASP A 55 -21.73 -13.26 -9.29
C ASP A 55 -21.70 -13.86 -7.87
N VAL A 56 -20.57 -13.75 -7.17
CA VAL A 56 -20.48 -14.14 -5.74
C VAL A 56 -21.17 -13.13 -4.84
N GLY A 57 -21.40 -11.92 -5.35
CA GLY A 57 -22.11 -10.85 -4.67
C GLY A 57 -21.44 -10.52 -3.35
N SER A 58 -22.19 -10.61 -2.27
CA SER A 58 -21.66 -10.31 -0.95
C SER A 58 -20.68 -11.40 -0.45
N SER A 59 -20.74 -12.63 -0.98
CA SER A 59 -20.03 -13.84 -0.48
C SER A 59 -18.49 -13.80 -0.50
N SER A 60 -17.88 -12.68 -0.89
CA SER A 60 -16.44 -12.43 -0.94
C SER A 60 -16.19 -11.01 -0.46
N ASP A 61 -15.08 -10.84 0.27
CA ASP A 61 -14.61 -9.51 0.68
C ASP A 61 -14.15 -8.71 -0.56
N GLU A 62 -14.26 -7.40 -0.46
CA GLU A 62 -13.65 -6.43 -1.38
C GLU A 62 -12.30 -6.00 -0.81
N SER A 63 -11.42 -5.45 -1.65
CA SER A 63 -10.26 -4.75 -1.12
C SER A 63 -10.68 -3.63 -0.18
N GLU A 64 -10.09 -3.61 1.01
CA GLU A 64 -10.50 -2.70 2.07
C GLU A 64 -9.30 -2.35 2.96
N LEU A 65 -9.31 -1.11 3.46
CA LEU A 65 -8.39 -0.64 4.49
C LEU A 65 -8.94 -1.01 5.88
N LEU A 66 -8.13 -1.73 6.63
CA LEU A 66 -8.38 -2.25 7.97
C LEU A 66 -7.51 -1.49 8.95
N PHE A 67 -8.14 -0.71 9.81
CA PHE A 67 -7.41 0.16 10.74
C PHE A 67 -7.14 -0.54 12.06
N ASN A 68 -5.93 -0.39 12.58
CA ASN A 68 -5.54 -0.97 13.84
C ASN A 68 -6.11 -0.17 15.02
N LEU A 69 -6.65 -0.85 16.03
CA LEU A 69 -7.17 -0.19 17.22
C LEU A 69 -6.11 0.14 18.27
N GLY A 70 -4.84 -0.23 18.01
CA GLY A 70 -3.72 0.01 18.92
C GLY A 70 -3.83 -0.75 20.24
N ASP A 71 -4.64 -1.81 20.28
CA ASP A 71 -4.83 -2.63 21.47
C ASP A 71 -3.95 -3.90 21.47
N PRO A 72 -3.69 -4.49 22.65
CA PRO A 72 -2.82 -5.67 22.75
C PRO A 72 -3.30 -6.92 22.01
N LEU A 73 -4.58 -6.95 21.60
CA LEU A 73 -5.16 -8.06 20.86
C LEU A 73 -5.03 -7.85 19.33
N VAL A 74 -4.48 -6.72 18.89
CA VAL A 74 -4.32 -6.36 17.47
C VAL A 74 -5.66 -6.47 16.73
N ARG A 75 -6.70 -5.90 17.33
CA ARG A 75 -8.01 -5.85 16.67
C ARG A 75 -7.98 -4.78 15.58
N LEU A 76 -8.55 -5.14 14.44
CA LEU A 76 -8.71 -4.26 13.30
C LEU A 76 -10.17 -3.82 13.19
N PHE A 77 -10.44 -2.63 12.67
CA PHE A 77 -11.78 -2.20 12.33
C PHE A 77 -11.89 -1.85 10.83
N ARG A 78 -13.03 -2.22 10.24
CA ARG A 78 -13.35 -1.97 8.84
C ARG A 78 -14.22 -0.72 8.75
N MET A 79 -13.67 0.36 8.20
CA MET A 79 -14.41 1.62 8.06
C MET A 79 -15.37 1.60 6.86
N GLY A 80 -15.07 0.81 5.83
CA GLY A 80 -15.83 0.76 4.57
C GLY A 80 -15.31 1.73 3.51
N ASN A 81 -15.19 1.23 2.27
CA ASN A 81 -14.73 2.01 1.11
C ASN A 81 -15.55 3.29 0.86
N THR A 82 -16.86 3.28 1.08
CA THR A 82 -17.70 4.49 0.97
C THR A 82 -17.33 5.54 2.02
N ALA A 83 -17.05 5.11 3.25
CA ALA A 83 -16.76 6.03 4.35
C ALA A 83 -15.34 6.60 4.26
N THR A 84 -14.38 5.83 3.73
CA THR A 84 -13.02 6.30 3.50
C THR A 84 -12.89 7.07 2.19
N GLY A 85 -13.75 6.85 1.20
CA GLY A 85 -13.63 7.44 -0.14
C GLY A 85 -12.88 6.55 -1.14
N LEU A 86 -12.53 5.32 -0.74
CA LEU A 86 -11.84 4.33 -1.56
C LEU A 86 -12.77 3.52 -2.48
N LEU A 87 -14.01 3.97 -2.72
CA LEU A 87 -14.93 3.26 -3.60
C LEU A 87 -14.38 3.23 -5.04
N ARG A 88 -14.39 2.06 -5.67
CA ARG A 88 -14.04 1.91 -7.08
C ARG A 88 -15.28 2.14 -7.93
N ASP A 89 -15.27 3.21 -8.73
CA ASP A 89 -16.32 3.41 -9.72
C ASP A 89 -16.16 2.41 -10.87
N HIS A 90 -17.26 1.78 -11.27
CA HIS A 90 -17.34 0.81 -12.35
C HIS A 90 -18.67 0.95 -13.12
N PRO A 91 -18.64 0.83 -14.46
CA PRO A 91 -19.79 1.20 -15.30
C PRO A 91 -20.91 0.16 -15.33
N THR A 92 -20.67 -1.06 -14.85
CA THR A 92 -21.58 -2.20 -15.02
C THR A 92 -21.81 -2.94 -13.71
N ALA A 93 -23.04 -3.43 -13.50
CA ALA A 93 -23.35 -4.33 -12.37
C ALA A 93 -22.63 -5.68 -12.47
N TYR A 94 -22.22 -6.07 -13.68
CA TYR A 94 -21.37 -7.23 -13.95
C TYR A 94 -19.93 -6.75 -14.08
N TRP A 95 -19.28 -6.49 -12.96
CA TRP A 95 -17.89 -6.07 -12.89
C TRP A 95 -17.16 -6.92 -11.85
N ASP A 96 -16.01 -7.47 -12.24
CA ASP A 96 -15.14 -8.22 -11.35
C ASP A 96 -14.05 -7.29 -10.84
N GLN A 97 -13.94 -7.16 -9.52
CA GLN A 97 -12.83 -6.47 -8.87
C GLN A 97 -11.59 -7.34 -8.98
N GLY A 98 -10.51 -6.74 -9.49
CA GLY A 98 -9.29 -7.42 -9.85
C GLY A 98 -8.06 -6.96 -9.08
N ASP A 99 -8.21 -6.33 -7.91
CA ASP A 99 -7.08 -5.73 -7.19
C ASP A 99 -6.07 -6.80 -6.77
N ILE A 100 -4.81 -6.67 -7.23
CA ILE A 100 -3.79 -7.70 -6.99
C ILE A 100 -2.53 -7.14 -6.34
N THR A 101 -2.07 -5.96 -6.76
CA THR A 101 -0.92 -5.28 -6.14
C THR A 101 -1.29 -3.88 -5.70
N SER A 102 -0.59 -3.37 -4.70
CA SER A 102 -0.77 -2.02 -4.19
C SER A 102 0.56 -1.47 -3.67
N ALA A 103 0.66 -0.15 -3.71
CA ALA A 103 1.70 0.63 -3.06
C ALA A 103 1.04 1.68 -2.16
N ILE A 104 1.64 1.89 -1.00
CA ILE A 104 1.25 2.94 -0.05
C ILE A 104 2.48 3.84 0.13
N TYR A 105 2.34 5.11 -0.16
CA TYR A 105 3.41 6.12 -0.16
C TYR A 105 2.79 7.52 -0.10
N ASP A 106 3.55 8.52 0.33
CA ASP A 106 3.14 9.92 0.33
C ASP A 106 3.39 10.51 -1.07
N PHE A 107 2.32 10.77 -1.83
CA PHE A 107 2.39 11.15 -3.25
C PHE A 107 2.74 12.63 -3.42
N ASP A 108 2.35 13.50 -2.50
CA ASP A 108 2.54 14.94 -2.60
C ASP A 108 3.29 15.56 -1.41
N ASN A 109 3.97 14.71 -0.65
CA ASN A 109 4.86 15.06 0.45
C ASN A 109 4.17 15.83 1.59
N ASP A 110 2.86 15.64 1.76
CA ASP A 110 2.05 16.35 2.76
C ASP A 110 2.05 15.69 4.16
N GLY A 111 2.70 14.54 4.27
CA GLY A 111 2.83 13.74 5.49
C GLY A 111 1.71 12.72 5.68
N TRP A 112 0.76 12.61 4.75
CA TRP A 112 -0.24 11.56 4.72
C TRP A 112 0.13 10.49 3.70
N LEU A 113 -0.11 9.23 4.06
CA LEU A 113 0.10 8.14 3.12
C LEU A 113 -1.09 7.99 2.18
N ASP A 114 -0.80 7.88 0.89
CA ASP A 114 -1.73 7.67 -0.20
C ASP A 114 -1.74 6.22 -0.66
N ILE A 115 -2.78 5.85 -1.41
CA ILE A 115 -3.01 4.46 -1.80
C ILE A 115 -3.06 4.36 -3.32
N HIS A 116 -2.15 3.57 -3.88
CA HIS A 116 -2.18 3.21 -5.29
C HIS A 116 -2.44 1.72 -5.44
N ILE A 117 -3.54 1.36 -6.10
CA ILE A 117 -3.89 -0.05 -6.40
C ILE A 117 -3.77 -0.30 -7.90
N ALA A 118 -3.05 -1.37 -8.24
CA ALA A 118 -3.02 -1.93 -9.58
C ALA A 118 -3.94 -3.15 -9.65
N ALA A 119 -5.05 -2.97 -10.36
CA ALA A 119 -6.07 -3.98 -10.56
C ALA A 119 -5.85 -4.71 -11.90
N SER A 120 -5.73 -6.04 -11.80
CA SER A 120 -5.44 -7.04 -12.83
C SER A 120 -6.23 -6.88 -14.14
N ASP A 121 -6.09 -7.84 -15.05
CA ASP A 121 -6.62 -7.73 -16.39
C ASP A 121 -8.11 -8.08 -16.57
N TYR A 122 -8.91 -8.02 -15.51
CA TYR A 122 -10.36 -8.08 -15.69
C TYR A 122 -10.85 -6.84 -16.47
N PRO A 123 -11.85 -6.99 -17.36
CA PRO A 123 -12.38 -5.86 -18.13
C PRO A 123 -12.81 -4.68 -17.25
N GLY A 124 -12.38 -3.48 -17.63
CA GLY A 124 -12.71 -2.24 -16.91
C GLY A 124 -11.94 -2.02 -15.60
N ASN A 125 -11.00 -2.90 -15.24
CA ASN A 125 -10.11 -2.67 -14.10
C ASN A 125 -8.99 -1.71 -14.49
N ARG A 126 -8.54 -0.92 -13.52
CA ARG A 126 -7.61 0.20 -13.73
C ARG A 126 -6.67 0.36 -12.55
N ALA A 127 -5.48 0.89 -12.82
CA ALA A 127 -4.65 1.49 -11.79
C ALA A 127 -5.34 2.75 -11.26
N LEU A 128 -5.47 2.84 -9.94
CA LEU A 128 -6.10 3.98 -9.27
C LEU A 128 -5.24 4.44 -8.11
N LEU A 129 -4.92 5.73 -8.10
CA LEU A 129 -4.32 6.44 -6.98
C LEU A 129 -5.41 7.21 -6.24
N TRP A 130 -5.43 7.05 -4.93
CA TRP A 130 -6.24 7.84 -4.03
C TRP A 130 -5.32 8.65 -3.12
N ARG A 131 -5.50 9.96 -3.15
CA ARG A 131 -4.82 10.88 -2.24
C ARG A 131 -5.61 11.01 -0.94
N GLN A 132 -4.94 10.93 0.20
CA GLN A 132 -5.51 11.18 1.51
C GLN A 132 -5.56 12.70 1.76
N THR A 133 -6.76 13.26 1.85
CA THR A 133 -6.97 14.71 2.05
C THR A 133 -7.19 15.09 3.52
N ALA A 134 -7.51 14.09 4.34
CA ALA A 134 -7.57 14.18 5.80
C ALA A 134 -7.47 12.77 6.38
N GLN A 135 -7.24 12.67 7.69
CA GLN A 135 -7.15 11.39 8.39
C GLN A 135 -8.31 10.43 8.01
N ARG A 136 -7.97 9.29 7.38
CA ARG A 136 -8.88 8.24 6.89
C ARG A 136 -9.84 8.68 5.77
N LYS A 137 -9.56 9.79 5.06
CA LYS A 137 -10.37 10.34 3.98
C LYS A 137 -9.57 10.48 2.70
N PHE A 138 -10.07 9.85 1.65
CA PHE A 138 -9.37 9.65 0.40
C PHE A 138 -10.20 10.17 -0.77
N GLU A 139 -9.51 10.77 -1.74
CA GLU A 139 -10.08 11.25 -2.99
C GLU A 139 -9.30 10.63 -4.15
N ALA A 140 -10.01 10.13 -5.16
CA ALA A 140 -9.36 9.59 -6.35
C ALA A 140 -8.65 10.72 -7.10
N VAL A 141 -7.36 10.53 -7.40
CA VAL A 141 -6.61 11.47 -8.23
C VAL A 141 -7.10 11.33 -9.67
N ALA A 142 -7.43 12.46 -10.31
CA ALA A 142 -8.10 12.43 -11.60
C ALA A 142 -7.18 11.84 -12.69
N PRO A 143 -7.72 11.10 -13.67
CA PRO A 143 -6.96 10.52 -14.79
C PRO A 143 -6.13 11.50 -15.62
N ALA A 144 -6.49 12.79 -15.60
CA ALA A 144 -5.75 13.84 -16.28
C ALA A 144 -4.51 14.28 -15.50
N ASP A 145 -4.55 14.14 -14.17
CA ASP A 145 -3.50 14.50 -13.23
C ASP A 145 -2.67 13.26 -12.83
N PHE A 146 -3.21 12.06 -13.09
CA PHE A 146 -2.63 10.77 -12.79
C PHE A 146 -2.90 9.77 -13.91
N PHE A 147 -1.89 9.04 -14.33
CA PHE A 147 -1.92 8.12 -15.46
C PHE A 147 -2.91 6.95 -15.27
N GLU A 148 -4.19 7.16 -15.55
CA GLU A 148 -5.15 6.05 -15.60
C GLU A 148 -4.71 5.07 -16.69
N ARG A 149 -4.54 3.82 -16.28
CA ARG A 149 -4.19 2.73 -17.18
C ARG A 149 -5.03 1.52 -16.84
N TYR A 150 -5.78 1.06 -17.83
CA TYR A 150 -6.50 -0.20 -17.73
C TYR A 150 -5.51 -1.37 -17.52
N ARG A 151 -5.94 -2.33 -16.71
CA ARG A 151 -5.31 -3.65 -16.57
C ARG A 151 -3.84 -3.60 -16.12
N ALA A 152 -3.55 -2.73 -15.15
CA ALA A 152 -2.26 -2.71 -14.48
C ALA A 152 -2.18 -3.85 -13.47
N ALA A 153 -1.20 -4.73 -13.61
CA ALA A 153 -1.04 -5.90 -12.73
C ALA A 153 0.07 -5.71 -11.67
N GLY A 154 0.98 -4.75 -11.89
CA GLY A 154 2.09 -4.45 -10.99
C GLY A 154 2.22 -2.96 -10.73
N VAL A 155 2.55 -2.61 -9.49
CA VAL A 155 2.91 -1.25 -9.06
C VAL A 155 4.11 -1.31 -8.11
N VAL A 156 5.08 -0.43 -8.33
CA VAL A 156 6.21 -0.18 -7.43
C VAL A 156 6.38 1.32 -7.30
N ALA A 157 6.51 1.81 -6.07
CA ALA A 157 6.74 3.23 -5.77
C ALA A 157 8.11 3.42 -5.11
N ALA A 158 8.88 4.38 -5.60
CA ALA A 158 10.18 4.80 -5.07
C ALA A 158 10.56 6.15 -5.69
N ASP A 159 11.40 6.93 -5.02
CA ASP A 159 12.07 8.10 -5.61
C ASP A 159 13.19 7.59 -6.54
N PHE A 160 12.90 7.45 -7.84
CA PHE A 160 13.80 6.77 -8.80
C PHE A 160 14.88 7.72 -9.35
N ASP A 161 14.59 9.01 -9.46
CA ASP A 161 15.53 10.02 -9.95
C ASP A 161 16.17 10.86 -8.83
N HIS A 162 15.81 10.59 -7.57
CA HIS A 162 16.37 11.20 -6.35
C HIS A 162 16.06 12.69 -6.22
N ASP A 163 14.89 13.13 -6.68
CA ASP A 163 14.47 14.54 -6.58
C ASP A 163 13.60 14.83 -5.34
N GLY A 164 13.20 13.79 -4.61
CA GLY A 164 12.41 13.90 -3.39
C GLY A 164 10.90 13.75 -3.60
N ASP A 165 10.44 13.50 -4.82
CA ASP A 165 9.09 13.07 -5.13
C ASP A 165 9.04 11.54 -5.34
N ILE A 166 7.96 10.90 -4.89
CA ILE A 166 7.81 9.45 -5.10
C ILE A 166 7.30 9.19 -6.52
N ASP A 167 8.13 8.53 -7.32
CA ASP A 167 7.81 8.03 -8.65
C ASP A 167 7.14 6.66 -8.60
N VAL A 168 6.59 6.25 -9.76
CA VAL A 168 5.88 4.99 -9.86
C VAL A 168 6.24 4.23 -11.13
N VAL A 169 6.51 2.94 -10.98
CA VAL A 169 6.55 1.99 -12.08
C VAL A 169 5.26 1.17 -12.10
N THR A 170 4.58 1.13 -13.25
CA THR A 170 3.43 0.27 -13.48
C THR A 170 3.67 -0.73 -14.61
N GLY A 171 3.20 -1.97 -14.42
CA GLY A 171 3.29 -3.05 -15.39
C GLY A 171 1.92 -3.55 -15.82
N HIS A 172 1.76 -3.87 -17.11
CA HIS A 172 0.52 -4.37 -17.68
C HIS A 172 0.62 -5.84 -18.09
N THR A 173 -0.50 -6.54 -18.00
CA THR A 173 -0.65 -7.92 -18.50
C THR A 173 -1.70 -8.01 -19.59
N ARG A 174 -1.52 -8.98 -20.48
CA ARG A 174 -2.42 -9.26 -21.61
C ARG A 174 -3.14 -10.60 -21.50
N MET A 175 -3.11 -11.25 -20.34
CA MET A 175 -3.61 -12.62 -20.15
C MET A 175 -5.11 -12.77 -20.52
N ARG A 176 -5.90 -11.70 -20.43
CA ARG A 176 -7.33 -11.64 -20.79
C ARG A 176 -7.62 -10.67 -21.95
N CYS A 177 -6.71 -10.53 -22.90
CA CYS A 177 -6.87 -9.62 -24.05
C CYS A 177 -7.45 -10.25 -25.32
N GLU A 178 -7.83 -11.53 -25.27
CA GLU A 178 -8.42 -12.21 -26.42
C GLU A 178 -9.95 -12.12 -26.44
N GLY A 179 -10.52 -12.10 -27.65
CA GLY A 179 -11.96 -12.15 -27.88
C GLY A 179 -12.73 -10.98 -27.26
N ALA A 180 -13.92 -11.26 -26.72
CA ALA A 180 -14.82 -10.25 -26.16
C ALA A 180 -14.27 -9.52 -24.93
N MET A 181 -13.19 -10.03 -24.32
CA MET A 181 -12.52 -9.42 -23.18
C MET A 181 -11.38 -8.47 -23.60
N GLY A 182 -11.09 -8.23 -24.88
CA GLY A 182 -9.92 -7.45 -25.31
C GLY A 182 -10.11 -5.93 -25.49
N ALA A 183 -11.30 -5.39 -25.23
CA ALA A 183 -11.68 -4.05 -25.71
C ALA A 183 -10.87 -2.87 -25.14
N ASP A 184 -10.40 -2.99 -23.90
CA ASP A 184 -9.64 -2.01 -23.12
C ASP A 184 -8.17 -2.43 -22.95
N CYS A 185 -7.70 -3.39 -23.75
CA CYS A 185 -6.30 -3.81 -23.70
C CYS A 185 -5.37 -2.82 -24.39
N GLN A 186 -4.19 -2.64 -23.79
CA GLN A 186 -3.06 -1.99 -24.47
C GLN A 186 -2.68 -2.76 -25.75
N ALA A 187 -1.85 -2.20 -26.63
CA ALA A 187 -1.39 -2.94 -27.82
C ALA A 187 -0.43 -4.08 -27.46
N ASP A 188 0.48 -3.82 -26.50
CA ASP A 188 1.57 -4.71 -26.09
C ASP A 188 1.68 -4.78 -24.56
N ASN A 189 2.49 -5.73 -24.05
CA ASN A 189 2.90 -5.70 -22.64
C ASN A 189 3.85 -4.52 -22.46
N GLN A 190 3.50 -3.61 -21.55
CA GLN A 190 4.24 -2.38 -21.32
C GLN A 190 4.59 -2.23 -19.85
N ILE A 191 5.77 -1.67 -19.60
CA ILE A 191 6.21 -1.17 -18.31
C ILE A 191 6.38 0.34 -18.48
N HIS A 192 5.78 1.11 -17.59
CA HIS A 192 5.88 2.56 -17.60
C HIS A 192 6.53 3.02 -16.30
N LEU A 193 7.51 3.90 -16.41
CA LEU A 193 8.00 4.72 -15.30
C LEU A 193 7.32 6.09 -15.43
N HIS A 194 6.69 6.53 -14.36
CA HIS A 194 6.05 7.83 -14.23
C HIS A 194 6.83 8.63 -13.20
N LEU A 195 7.42 9.73 -13.65
CA LEU A 195 8.16 10.65 -12.79
C LEU A 195 7.18 11.64 -12.18
N ASN A 196 7.13 11.71 -10.86
CA ASN A 196 6.33 12.68 -10.13
C ASN A 196 7.06 14.02 -10.08
N GLN A 197 6.31 15.13 -10.11
CA GLN A 197 6.88 16.49 -10.18
C GLN A 197 6.07 17.48 -9.33
N LEU A 198 5.30 16.98 -8.36
CA LEU A 198 4.49 17.82 -7.48
C LEU A 198 5.35 18.65 -6.52
N GLY A 199 6.53 18.16 -6.15
CA GLY A 199 7.42 18.75 -5.19
C GLY A 199 6.94 18.58 -3.75
N GLY A 200 7.58 19.35 -2.86
CA GLY A 200 7.33 19.35 -1.43
C GLY A 200 8.61 19.12 -0.64
N HIS A 201 8.57 19.31 0.67
CA HIS A 201 9.71 18.96 1.50
C HIS A 201 9.61 17.50 1.88
N SER A 202 10.68 16.74 1.66
CA SER A 202 10.75 15.34 2.04
C SER A 202 12.13 14.98 2.58
N VAL A 203 12.26 13.80 3.17
CA VAL A 203 13.57 13.22 3.49
C VAL A 203 13.57 11.73 3.19
N ALA A 204 14.59 11.27 2.48
CA ALA A 204 14.82 9.88 2.17
C ALA A 204 15.88 9.29 3.13
N VAL A 205 15.63 8.08 3.65
CA VAL A 205 16.42 7.50 4.73
C VAL A 205 16.67 6.02 4.46
N ARG A 206 17.95 5.68 4.22
CA ARG A 206 18.39 4.28 4.12
C ARG A 206 19.06 3.82 5.41
N LEU A 207 18.48 2.81 6.04
CA LEU A 207 19.02 2.24 7.26
C LEU A 207 20.07 1.16 6.99
N GLN A 208 21.02 1.04 7.92
CA GLN A 208 22.07 0.03 7.85
C GLN A 208 22.33 -0.56 9.23
N GLY A 209 21.93 -1.82 9.42
CA GLY A 209 22.05 -2.51 10.71
C GLY A 209 23.50 -2.70 11.15
N GLY A 210 23.71 -2.62 12.46
CA GLY A 210 24.98 -2.85 13.15
C GLY A 210 25.01 -4.21 13.88
N ALA A 211 25.83 -4.30 14.92
CA ALA A 211 25.95 -5.53 15.70
C ALA A 211 24.62 -5.89 16.38
N GLY A 212 24.16 -7.13 16.18
CA GLY A 212 22.89 -7.62 16.73
C GLY A 212 21.66 -7.37 15.86
N SER A 213 21.79 -6.62 14.76
CA SER A 213 20.74 -6.43 13.75
C SER A 213 21.13 -7.04 12.41
N ASN A 214 20.15 -7.37 11.57
CA ASN A 214 20.44 -7.75 10.18
C ASN A 214 20.94 -6.51 9.40
N ARG A 215 21.87 -6.70 8.46
CA ARG A 215 22.55 -5.59 7.77
C ARG A 215 21.61 -4.68 6.97
N ALA A 216 20.54 -5.26 6.43
CA ALA A 216 19.49 -4.55 5.70
C ALA A 216 18.54 -3.78 6.63
N ALA A 217 18.70 -3.90 7.95
CA ALA A 217 17.85 -3.30 8.97
C ALA A 217 16.36 -3.69 8.86
N VAL A 218 16.02 -4.80 8.21
CA VAL A 218 14.64 -5.31 8.11
C VAL A 218 14.03 -5.44 9.50
N GLY A 219 12.84 -4.88 9.70
CA GLY A 219 12.14 -4.80 10.98
C GLY A 219 12.49 -3.58 11.84
N ALA A 220 13.46 -2.75 11.43
CA ALA A 220 13.68 -1.44 12.06
C ALA A 220 12.46 -0.54 11.83
N ARG A 221 12.08 0.23 12.85
CA ARG A 221 10.99 1.21 12.79
C ARG A 221 11.55 2.62 12.90
N VAL A 222 10.95 3.56 12.20
CA VAL A 222 11.36 4.97 12.22
C VAL A 222 10.13 5.83 12.43
N ALA A 223 10.11 6.54 13.55
CA ALA A 223 9.17 7.63 13.80
C ALA A 223 9.80 8.93 13.30
N ALA A 224 9.15 9.63 12.38
CA ALA A 224 9.53 10.96 11.94
C ALA A 224 8.65 12.01 12.62
N SER A 225 9.22 13.16 12.96
CA SER A 225 8.48 14.29 13.53
C SER A 225 8.98 15.62 12.96
N ALA A 226 8.07 16.41 12.38
CA ALA A 226 8.36 17.69 11.75
C ALA A 226 7.15 18.63 11.87
N GLY A 227 7.27 19.71 12.65
CA GLY A 227 6.24 20.76 12.71
C GLY A 227 4.80 20.31 12.98
N GLY A 228 4.60 19.25 13.77
CA GLY A 228 3.28 18.68 14.06
C GLY A 228 2.87 17.50 13.16
N ILE A 229 3.63 17.23 12.09
CA ILE A 229 3.54 15.98 11.32
C ILE A 229 4.26 14.89 12.11
N HIS A 230 3.59 13.75 12.26
CA HIS A 230 4.13 12.54 12.88
C HIS A 230 3.84 11.37 11.95
N GLN A 231 4.87 10.62 11.58
CA GLN A 231 4.74 9.46 10.70
C GLN A 231 5.51 8.28 11.28
N MET A 232 5.01 7.07 11.06
CA MET A 232 5.73 5.83 11.37
C MET A 232 5.95 5.03 10.08
N SER A 233 7.20 4.60 9.87
CA SER A 233 7.52 3.66 8.81
C SER A 233 8.46 2.57 9.31
N TYR A 234 8.66 1.53 8.52
CA TYR A 234 9.54 0.42 8.87
C TYR A 234 10.23 -0.16 7.63
N VAL A 235 11.41 -0.74 7.83
CA VAL A 235 12.11 -1.43 6.75
C VAL A 235 11.46 -2.80 6.55
N ASP A 236 10.75 -2.92 5.44
CA ASP A 236 10.06 -4.14 5.05
C ASP A 236 10.98 -5.21 4.44
N GLY A 237 10.60 -6.48 4.62
CA GLY A 237 11.29 -7.65 4.05
C GLY A 237 10.71 -8.13 2.71
N GLY A 238 9.66 -7.46 2.19
CA GLY A 238 8.88 -7.88 1.03
C GLY A 238 7.48 -8.38 1.44
N HIS A 239 6.50 -8.20 0.56
CA HIS A 239 5.10 -8.53 0.82
C HIS A 239 4.34 -8.94 -0.46
N GLY A 240 3.14 -9.49 -0.24
CA GLY A 240 2.12 -9.65 -1.26
C GLY A 240 2.43 -10.63 -2.39
N GLN A 241 1.63 -10.52 -3.45
CA GLN A 241 1.68 -11.39 -4.60
C GLN A 241 3.03 -11.28 -5.31
N GLY A 242 3.62 -12.43 -5.66
CA GLY A 242 4.89 -12.48 -6.40
C GLY A 242 6.14 -12.08 -5.58
N ASN A 243 6.03 -11.95 -4.25
CA ASN A 243 7.08 -11.43 -3.37
C ASN A 243 7.51 -10.01 -3.79
N THR A 244 6.54 -9.11 -3.95
CA THR A 244 6.80 -7.73 -4.33
C THR A 244 7.69 -7.08 -3.27
N GLN A 245 8.77 -6.46 -3.72
CA GLN A 245 9.71 -5.75 -2.85
C GLN A 245 9.97 -4.35 -3.42
N ARG A 246 9.85 -3.35 -2.54
CA ARG A 246 10.11 -1.94 -2.86
C ARG A 246 11.55 -1.57 -2.51
N ASP A 247 12.00 -0.38 -2.88
CA ASP A 247 13.25 0.16 -2.35
C ASP A 247 13.22 0.15 -0.80
N PRO A 248 14.24 -0.41 -0.11
CA PRO A 248 14.28 -0.37 1.36
C PRO A 248 14.53 1.03 1.95
N THR A 249 14.69 2.06 1.11
CA THR A 249 14.76 3.45 1.55
C THR A 249 13.39 3.91 2.04
N LEU A 250 13.35 4.46 3.25
CA LEU A 250 12.14 5.05 3.79
C LEU A 250 12.02 6.49 3.33
N HIS A 251 10.81 6.93 3.05
CA HIS A 251 10.49 8.28 2.63
C HIS A 251 9.51 8.92 3.61
N PHE A 252 9.71 10.20 3.91
CA PHE A 252 8.82 10.96 4.77
C PHE A 252 8.57 12.32 4.13
N GLY A 253 7.32 12.62 3.78
CA GLY A 253 6.89 13.97 3.42
C GLY A 253 6.82 14.85 4.67
N LEU A 254 7.28 16.08 4.57
CA LEU A 254 7.45 17.00 5.69
C LEU A 254 6.53 18.23 5.56
N GLY A 255 5.66 18.27 4.56
CA GLY A 255 4.85 19.44 4.21
C GLY A 255 5.73 20.67 3.99
N ASP A 256 5.48 21.73 4.77
CA ASP A 256 6.26 22.97 4.68
C ASP A 256 7.52 22.99 5.56
N ASN A 257 7.84 21.89 6.26
CA ASN A 257 8.93 21.88 7.25
C ASN A 257 10.31 21.59 6.63
N CYS A 258 11.30 22.41 6.93
CA CYS A 258 12.66 22.24 6.42
C CYS A 258 13.52 21.24 7.21
N ASN A 259 13.05 20.74 8.35
CA ASN A 259 13.81 19.84 9.23
C ASN A 259 12.88 18.82 9.89
N ALA A 260 13.43 17.65 10.22
CA ALA A 260 12.75 16.61 10.98
C ALA A 260 13.67 15.99 12.04
N GLU A 261 13.06 15.43 13.09
CA GLU A 261 13.70 14.47 13.98
C GLU A 261 13.23 13.06 13.61
N LEU A 262 14.19 12.15 13.43
CA LEU A 262 13.93 10.73 13.21
C LEU A 262 14.32 9.97 14.48
N THR A 263 13.39 9.17 15.00
CA THR A 263 13.66 8.20 16.08
C THR A 263 13.63 6.80 15.48
N VAL A 264 14.81 6.16 15.39
CA VAL A 264 14.98 4.80 14.86
C VAL A 264 14.97 3.81 16.01
N THR A 265 14.09 2.82 15.96
CA THR A 265 14.12 1.63 16.82
C THR A 265 14.69 0.47 16.02
N TRP A 266 15.87 0.00 16.40
CA TRP A 266 16.61 -1.04 15.69
C TRP A 266 16.05 -2.45 15.98
N PRO A 267 16.23 -3.42 15.08
CA PRO A 267 15.70 -4.77 15.22
C PRO A 267 16.62 -5.68 16.03
N ASP A 268 17.57 -5.13 16.81
CA ASP A 268 18.39 -5.91 17.73
C ASP A 268 17.55 -6.38 18.93
N ALA A 269 18.03 -7.39 19.65
CA ALA A 269 17.29 -8.01 20.76
C ALA A 269 16.93 -7.02 21.90
N LYS A 270 17.64 -5.89 22.00
CA LYS A 270 17.36 -4.85 23.01
C LYS A 270 16.45 -3.74 22.48
N HIS A 271 16.08 -3.76 21.20
CA HIS A 271 15.35 -2.69 20.54
C HIS A 271 15.97 -1.33 20.79
N THR A 272 17.29 -1.22 20.54
CA THR A 272 18.03 0.02 20.76
C THR A 272 17.40 1.17 19.98
N VAL A 273 17.39 2.36 20.58
CA VAL A 273 16.76 3.56 20.01
C VAL A 273 17.81 4.64 19.78
N GLU A 274 17.83 5.23 18.59
CA GLU A 274 18.69 6.34 18.23
C GLU A 274 17.88 7.49 17.62
N LYS A 275 18.33 8.72 17.84
CA LYS A 275 17.70 9.92 17.32
C LYS A 275 18.63 10.65 16.36
N PHE A 276 18.07 11.14 15.27
CA PHE A 276 18.80 11.85 14.22
C PHE A 276 18.03 13.11 13.82
N ALA A 277 18.74 14.24 13.75
CA ALA A 277 18.22 15.45 13.13
C ALA A 277 18.60 15.46 11.65
N VAL A 278 17.64 15.74 10.78
CA VAL A 278 17.80 15.72 9.33
C VAL A 278 17.18 16.96 8.70
N ALA A 279 17.74 17.40 7.58
CA ALA A 279 17.20 18.49 6.77
C ALA A 279 16.32 17.92 5.63
N ALA A 280 15.32 18.68 5.22
CA ALA A 280 14.50 18.38 4.06
C ALA A 280 15.29 18.46 2.74
N GLY A 281 14.80 17.77 1.71
CA GLY A 281 15.39 17.71 0.38
C GLY A 281 16.70 16.92 0.33
N LYS A 282 16.90 16.01 1.30
CA LYS A 282 18.14 15.25 1.47
C LYS A 282 17.87 13.77 1.58
N ARG A 283 18.87 12.99 1.16
CA ARG A 283 18.93 11.55 1.35
C ARG A 283 20.02 11.21 2.34
N TYR A 284 19.68 10.41 3.35
CA TYR A 284 20.62 9.99 4.39
C TYR A 284 20.79 8.49 4.46
N ARG A 285 22.02 8.04 4.66
CA ARG A 285 22.33 6.74 5.23
C ARG A 285 22.48 6.85 6.74
N LEU A 286 21.68 6.10 7.48
CA LEU A 286 21.77 6.00 8.94
C LEU A 286 22.26 4.61 9.33
N ALA A 287 23.45 4.52 9.91
CA ALA A 287 23.99 3.28 10.43
C ALA A 287 23.80 3.21 11.95
N GLN A 288 23.41 2.04 12.48
CA GLN A 288 23.26 1.82 13.92
C GLN A 288 24.58 2.11 14.66
N GLY A 289 24.54 2.99 15.67
CA GLY A 289 25.71 3.48 16.39
C GLY A 289 26.58 4.47 15.60
N GLY A 290 26.11 4.92 14.43
CA GLY A 290 26.81 5.83 13.52
C GLY A 290 26.24 7.25 13.55
N LYS A 291 26.87 8.13 12.76
CA LYS A 291 26.33 9.46 12.46
C LYS A 291 25.60 9.41 11.11
N PRO A 292 24.61 10.28 10.86
CA PRO A 292 24.01 10.45 9.54
C PRO A 292 25.07 10.78 8.49
N ILE A 293 24.95 10.16 7.31
CA ILE A 293 25.76 10.45 6.14
C ILE A 293 24.80 10.86 5.02
N GLU A 294 24.95 12.07 4.48
CA GLU A 294 24.21 12.50 3.29
C GLU A 294 24.77 11.75 2.06
N GLU A 295 23.88 11.20 1.22
CA GLU A 295 24.22 10.45 -0.01
C GLU A 295 24.14 11.33 -1.27
#